data_AF-A0A0N0IR14-F1
#
_entry.id   AF-A0A0N0IR14-F1
#
_cell.length_a   1.000
_cell.length_b   1.000
_cell.length_c   1.000
_cell.angle_alpha   90.00
_cell.angle_beta   90.00
_cell.angle_gamma   90.00
#
_symmetry.space_group_name_H-M   'P 1'
#
loop_
_entity.id
_entity.type
_entity.pdbx_description
1 polymer ?
#
loop_
_entity_poly.entity_id
_entity_poly.type
_entity_poly.pdbx_seq_one_letter_code
_entity_poly.pdbx_strand_id
1 'polypeptide(L)'
;MIRERLREMGLDRPLLTPAQAAAVLEVGRPTVERLIREGRVRTVRVGRKVYITAASLERLVEGGVPAAQAAWLALRLMERAGLRVELFTDPKGGFRASAGGKEALGVSPEEALLALAEALAKEEEA
;
A
#
# COMPACT_ATOMS: atom_id res chain seq x y z
N MET A 1 -9.30 -12.21 5.21
CA MET A 1 -10.27 -11.24 5.74
C MET A 1 -11.12 -10.55 4.66
N ILE A 2 -10.61 -9.64 3.80
CA ILE A 2 -11.44 -9.08 2.68
C ILE A 2 -11.41 -9.94 1.41
N ARG A 3 -10.28 -10.57 1.06
CA ARG A 3 -10.18 -11.46 -0.12
C ARG A 3 -11.13 -12.65 -0.04
N GLU A 4 -11.24 -13.20 1.15
CA GLU A 4 -12.14 -14.32 1.45
C GLU A 4 -13.59 -13.89 1.27
N ARG A 5 -13.97 -12.73 1.83
CA ARG A 5 -15.27 -12.09 1.59
C ARG A 5 -15.55 -11.85 0.11
N LEU A 6 -14.57 -11.36 -0.64
CA LEU A 6 -14.69 -11.16 -2.09
C LEU A 6 -14.96 -12.47 -2.83
N ARG A 7 -14.28 -13.56 -2.45
CA ARG A 7 -14.52 -14.89 -3.03
C ARG A 7 -15.89 -15.44 -2.67
N GLU A 8 -16.29 -15.36 -1.40
CA GLU A 8 -17.61 -15.79 -0.92
C GLU A 8 -18.75 -15.09 -1.64
N MET A 9 -18.58 -13.80 -1.96
CA MET A 9 -19.56 -12.99 -2.68
C MET A 9 -19.49 -13.17 -4.21
N GLY A 10 -18.61 -14.02 -4.75
CA GLY A 10 -18.40 -14.15 -6.20
C GLY A 10 -17.86 -12.88 -6.85
N LEU A 11 -17.14 -12.07 -6.09
CA LEU A 11 -16.56 -10.77 -6.46
C LEU A 11 -15.04 -10.81 -6.57
N ASP A 12 -14.44 -11.99 -6.79
CA ASP A 12 -12.99 -12.14 -7.03
C ASP A 12 -12.60 -11.62 -8.43
N ARG A 13 -12.71 -10.30 -8.58
CA ARG A 13 -12.44 -9.55 -9.80
C ARG A 13 -11.69 -8.27 -9.46
N PRO A 14 -10.86 -7.74 -10.38
CA PRO A 14 -10.00 -6.60 -10.09
C PRO A 14 -10.76 -5.30 -9.81
N LEU A 15 -11.98 -5.16 -10.34
CA LEU A 15 -12.77 -3.93 -10.30
C LEU A 15 -14.17 -4.18 -9.70
N LEU A 16 -14.53 -3.34 -8.73
CA LEU A 16 -15.81 -3.36 -8.04
C LEU A 16 -16.58 -2.08 -8.34
N THR A 17 -17.90 -2.18 -8.49
CA THR A 17 -18.74 -0.98 -8.49
C THR A 17 -18.82 -0.38 -7.09
N PRO A 18 -19.20 0.91 -6.93
CA PRO A 18 -19.41 1.49 -5.60
C PRO A 18 -20.40 0.71 -4.73
N ALA A 19 -21.44 0.11 -5.34
CA ALA A 19 -22.39 -0.74 -4.63
C ALA A 19 -21.75 -2.05 -4.14
N GLN A 20 -20.89 -2.67 -4.95
CA GLN A 20 -20.16 -3.88 -4.56
C GLN A 20 -19.15 -3.59 -3.46
N ALA A 21 -18.40 -2.49 -3.56
CA ALA A 21 -17.50 -2.04 -2.51
C ALA A 21 -18.25 -1.79 -1.19
N ALA A 22 -19.44 -1.19 -1.25
CA ALA A 22 -20.28 -0.95 -0.08
C ALA A 22 -20.70 -2.26 0.59
N ALA A 23 -21.10 -3.25 -0.21
CA ALA A 23 -21.49 -4.56 0.28
C ALA A 23 -20.31 -5.33 0.90
N VAL A 24 -19.12 -5.26 0.28
CA VAL A 24 -17.90 -5.89 0.80
C VAL A 24 -17.44 -5.26 2.12
N LEU A 25 -17.58 -3.94 2.25
CA LEU A 25 -17.22 -3.19 3.45
C LEU A 25 -18.31 -3.20 4.53
N GLU A 26 -19.49 -3.75 4.26
CA GLU A 26 -20.68 -3.66 5.13
C GLU A 26 -21.05 -2.22 5.54
N VAL A 27 -20.91 -1.27 4.61
CA VAL A 27 -21.25 0.15 4.83
C VAL A 27 -22.31 0.64 3.84
N GLY A 28 -22.93 1.77 4.16
CA GLY A 28 -23.80 2.47 3.22
C GLY A 28 -23.04 2.99 1.99
N ARG A 29 -23.70 2.99 0.84
CA ARG A 29 -23.18 3.60 -0.40
C ARG A 29 -22.66 5.04 -0.24
N PRO A 30 -23.30 5.94 0.55
CA PRO A 30 -22.78 7.29 0.78
C PRO A 30 -21.37 7.28 1.40
N THR A 31 -21.06 6.29 2.25
CA THR A 31 -19.72 6.14 2.84
C THR A 31 -18.69 5.83 1.76
N VAL A 32 -19.01 4.95 0.83
CA VAL A 32 -18.12 4.64 -0.30
C VAL A 32 -17.93 5.84 -1.22
N GLU A 33 -19.00 6.58 -1.51
CA GLU A 33 -18.93 7.80 -2.32
C GLU A 33 -18.06 8.87 -1.63
N ARG A 34 -18.15 8.97 -0.30
CA ARG A 34 -17.26 9.82 0.50
C ARG A 34 -15.80 9.36 0.41
N LEU A 35 -15.51 8.07 0.52
CA LEU A 35 -14.15 7.52 0.36
C LEU A 35 -13.57 7.81 -1.03
N ILE A 36 -14.38 7.73 -2.08
CA ILE A 36 -13.99 8.09 -3.44
C ILE A 36 -13.65 9.59 -3.50
N ARG A 37 -14.53 10.45 -2.98
CA ARG A 37 -14.35 11.91 -2.99
C ARG A 37 -13.12 12.36 -2.21
N GLU A 38 -12.84 11.71 -1.09
CA GLU A 38 -11.67 11.96 -0.24
C GLU A 38 -10.38 11.32 -0.79
N GLY A 39 -10.43 10.59 -1.92
CA GLY A 39 -9.27 9.92 -2.50
C GLY A 39 -8.72 8.76 -1.65
N ARG A 40 -9.51 8.25 -0.71
CA ARG A 40 -9.12 7.17 0.23
C ARG A 40 -9.12 5.79 -0.41
N VAL A 41 -9.71 5.66 -1.60
CA VAL A 41 -9.69 4.45 -2.43
C VAL A 41 -9.34 4.80 -3.86
N ARG A 42 -8.55 3.94 -4.52
CA ARG A 42 -8.19 4.10 -5.92
C ARG A 42 -9.38 3.75 -6.81
N THR A 43 -9.69 4.67 -7.74
CA THR A 43 -10.76 4.48 -8.72
C THR A 43 -10.24 4.38 -10.14
N VAL A 44 -11.01 3.68 -10.99
CA VAL A 44 -10.81 3.58 -12.44
C VAL A 44 -12.10 4.01 -13.12
N ARG A 45 -12.00 4.88 -14.13
CA ARG A 45 -13.14 5.26 -14.96
C ARG A 45 -13.12 4.47 -16.27
N VAL A 46 -14.25 3.84 -16.58
CA VAL A 46 -14.48 3.16 -17.86
C VAL A 46 -15.72 3.78 -18.49
N GLY A 47 -15.52 4.66 -19.48
CA GLY A 47 -16.57 5.52 -20.01
C GLY A 47 -17.18 6.38 -18.91
N ARG A 48 -18.51 6.27 -18.72
CA ARG A 48 -19.27 7.00 -17.69
C ARG A 48 -19.32 6.29 -16.33
N LYS A 49 -18.78 5.08 -16.22
CA LYS A 49 -18.83 4.27 -14.99
C LYS A 49 -17.55 4.46 -14.18
N VAL A 50 -17.72 4.52 -12.86
CA VAL A 50 -16.61 4.54 -11.88
C VAL A 50 -16.54 3.17 -11.21
N TYR A 51 -15.32 2.65 -11.11
CA TYR A 51 -14.99 1.41 -10.43
C TYR A 51 -13.95 1.67 -9.35
N ILE A 52 -13.93 0.85 -8.31
CA ILE A 52 -12.93 0.82 -7.24
C ILE A 52 -12.10 -0.44 -7.42
N THR A 53 -10.78 -0.34 -7.29
CA THR A 53 -9.92 -1.52 -7.39
C THR A 53 -10.02 -2.36 -6.12
N ALA A 54 -10.17 -3.68 -6.23
CA ALA A 54 -10.21 -4.59 -5.08
C ALA A 54 -8.98 -4.44 -4.17
N ALA A 55 -7.77 -4.34 -4.77
CA ALA A 55 -6.52 -4.12 -4.04
C ALA A 55 -6.49 -2.83 -3.20
N SER A 56 -7.22 -1.78 -3.60
CA SER A 56 -7.30 -0.56 -2.77
C SER A 56 -8.25 -0.70 -1.59
N LEU A 57 -9.27 -1.55 -1.70
CA LEU A 57 -10.16 -1.89 -0.61
C LEU A 57 -9.47 -2.81 0.40
N GLU A 58 -8.68 -3.78 -0.09
CA GLU A 58 -7.76 -4.59 0.72
C GLU A 58 -6.88 -3.69 1.61
N ARG A 59 -6.12 -2.78 0.99
CA ARG A 59 -5.25 -1.84 1.74
C ARG A 59 -6.00 -0.94 2.72
N LEU A 60 -7.24 -0.55 2.39
CA LEU A 60 -8.06 0.29 3.26
C LEU A 60 -8.44 -0.46 4.55
N VAL A 61 -8.80 -1.75 4.43
CA VAL A 61 -9.29 -2.57 5.55
C VAL A 61 -8.17 -3.19 6.36
N GLU A 62 -7.06 -3.57 5.72
CA GLU A 62 -5.88 -4.09 6.41
C GLU A 62 -5.21 -3.06 7.32
N GLY A 63 -5.67 -1.79 7.31
CA GLY A 63 -5.13 -0.75 8.16
C GLY A 63 -3.73 -0.36 7.69
N GLY A 64 -3.59 -0.01 6.42
CA GLY A 64 -2.33 0.53 5.91
C GLY A 64 -1.98 1.85 6.58
N VAL A 65 -0.87 1.91 7.30
CA VAL A 65 -0.20 3.18 7.59
C VAL A 65 0.13 3.83 6.24
N PRO A 66 -0.19 5.12 6.01
CA PRO A 66 0.20 5.80 4.77
C PRO A 66 1.67 5.53 4.46
N ALA A 67 2.02 5.21 3.21
CA ALA A 67 3.37 4.77 2.85
C ALA A 67 4.46 5.73 3.36
N ALA A 68 4.22 7.04 3.32
CA ALA A 68 5.12 8.05 3.87
C ALA A 68 5.29 7.93 5.40
N GLN A 69 4.22 7.67 6.13
CA GLN A 69 4.27 7.48 7.58
C GLN A 69 4.90 6.14 7.95
N ALA A 70 4.66 5.08 7.17
CA ALA A 70 5.32 3.78 7.35
C ALA A 70 6.83 3.88 7.07
N ALA A 71 7.21 4.53 5.98
CA ALA A 71 8.61 4.77 5.62
C ALA A 71 9.32 5.64 6.66
N TRP A 72 8.66 6.67 7.19
CA TRP A 72 9.19 7.47 8.30
C TRP A 72 9.42 6.63 9.56
N LEU A 73 8.44 5.81 9.97
CA LEU A 73 8.59 4.92 11.12
C LEU A 73 9.75 3.92 10.91
N ALA A 74 9.83 3.30 9.73
CA ALA A 74 10.90 2.38 9.37
C ALA A 74 12.28 3.06 9.45
N LEU A 75 12.42 4.26 8.86
CA LEU A 75 13.63 5.06 8.95
C LEU A 75 14.04 5.32 10.40
N ARG A 76 13.10 5.77 11.25
CA ARG A 76 13.37 6.06 12.66
C ARG A 76 13.78 4.83 13.45
N LEU A 77 13.20 3.67 13.16
CA LEU A 77 13.57 2.41 13.81
C LEU A 77 14.98 1.97 13.39
N MET A 78 15.31 2.05 12.10
CA MET A 78 16.65 1.75 11.59
C MET A 78 17.71 2.68 12.21
N GLU A 79 17.46 4.00 12.24
CA GLU A 79 18.35 4.98 12.88
C GLU A 79 18.55 4.68 14.38
N ARG A 80 17.48 4.30 15.08
CA ARG A 80 17.55 3.94 16.50
C ARG A 80 18.30 2.63 16.74
N ALA A 81 18.31 1.73 15.77
CA ALA A 81 19.15 0.53 15.77
C ALA A 81 20.63 0.83 15.43
N GLY A 82 20.99 2.10 15.21
CA GLY A 82 22.36 2.52 14.88
C GLY A 82 22.71 2.41 13.40
N LEU A 83 21.73 2.12 12.54
CA LEU A 83 21.95 2.05 11.10
C LEU A 83 21.94 3.44 10.49
N ARG A 84 22.96 3.73 9.67
CA ARG A 84 22.95 4.90 8.80
C ARG A 84 22.25 4.53 7.50
N VAL A 85 21.10 5.15 7.25
CA VAL A 85 20.34 4.97 6.02
C VAL A 85 20.76 6.01 5.00
N GLU A 86 21.09 5.56 3.80
CA GLU A 86 21.38 6.41 2.66
C GLU A 86 20.31 6.20 1.58
N LEU A 87 19.87 7.30 0.95
CA LEU A 87 18.83 7.28 -0.08
C LEU A 87 19.32 8.07 -1.30
N PHE A 88 19.23 7.45 -2.48
CA PHE A 88 19.72 8.01 -3.73
C PHE A 88 18.70 7.80 -4.86
N THR A 89 18.76 8.63 -5.90
CA THR A 89 18.05 8.36 -7.17
C THR A 89 18.81 7.30 -7.96
N ASP A 90 18.12 6.29 -8.49
CA ASP A 90 18.77 5.26 -9.31
C ASP A 90 18.94 5.76 -10.77
N PRO A 91 20.12 5.56 -11.40
CA PRO A 91 20.37 5.98 -12.78
C PRO A 91 19.41 5.39 -13.82
N LYS A 92 18.80 4.24 -13.53
CA LYS A 92 17.81 3.58 -14.41
C LYS A 92 16.39 4.06 -14.15
N GLY A 93 16.21 5.03 -13.26
CA GLY A 93 14.92 5.54 -12.78
C GLY A 93 14.52 4.90 -11.45
N GLY A 94 13.85 5.68 -10.60
CA GLY A 94 13.44 5.26 -9.26
C GLY A 94 14.43 5.68 -8.18
N PHE A 95 14.39 4.98 -7.05
CA PHE A 95 15.13 5.28 -5.83
C PHE A 95 15.79 4.03 -5.28
N ARG A 96 16.95 4.22 -4.65
CA ARG A 96 17.71 3.20 -3.96
C ARG A 96 17.93 3.61 -2.52
N ALA A 97 17.62 2.71 -1.57
CA ALA A 97 17.94 2.88 -0.16
C ALA A 97 18.97 1.84 0.26
N SER A 98 19.95 2.22 1.09
CA SER A 98 20.96 1.29 1.63
C SER A 98 21.26 1.55 3.10
N ALA A 99 21.42 0.48 3.87
CA ALA A 99 21.84 0.50 5.27
C ALA A 99 22.33 -0.89 5.69
N GLY A 100 23.29 -0.98 6.62
CA GLY A 100 23.70 -2.26 7.21
C GLY A 100 24.19 -3.31 6.19
N GLY A 101 24.77 -2.87 5.07
CA GLY A 101 25.22 -3.77 3.98
C GLY A 101 24.09 -4.31 3.08
N LYS A 102 22.83 -3.88 3.29
CA LYS A 102 21.71 -4.16 2.39
C LYS A 102 21.41 -2.96 1.51
N GLU A 103 20.85 -3.24 0.34
CA GLU A 103 20.28 -2.24 -0.56
C GLU A 103 18.93 -2.71 -1.09
N ALA A 104 18.03 -1.77 -1.36
CA ALA A 104 16.73 -2.03 -1.97
C ALA A 104 16.37 -0.93 -2.96
N LEU A 105 15.57 -1.29 -3.98
CA LEU A 105 15.07 -0.40 -5.01
C LEU A 105 13.57 -0.17 -4.85
N GLY A 106 13.10 1.01 -5.24
CA GLY A 106 11.67 1.35 -5.31
C GLY A 106 11.39 2.39 -6.39
N VAL A 107 10.14 2.47 -6.86
CA VAL A 107 9.74 3.52 -7.79
C VAL A 107 9.52 4.87 -7.09
N SER A 108 9.43 4.87 -5.76
CA SER A 108 9.42 6.06 -4.90
C SER A 108 10.40 5.93 -3.72
N PRO A 109 10.76 7.05 -3.04
CA PRO A 109 11.57 7.01 -1.82
C PRO A 109 11.00 6.11 -0.73
N GLU A 110 9.69 6.18 -0.51
CA GLU A 110 8.98 5.42 0.51
C GLU A 110 9.05 3.93 0.23
N GLU A 111 8.86 3.54 -1.02
CA GLU A 111 8.93 2.14 -1.44
C GLU A 111 10.34 1.58 -1.27
N ALA A 112 11.37 2.34 -1.66
CA ALA A 112 12.76 1.93 -1.48
C ALA A 112 13.11 1.75 0.01
N LEU A 113 12.64 2.66 0.88
CA LEU A 113 12.84 2.57 2.34
C LEU A 113 12.11 1.38 2.96
N LEU A 114 10.86 1.12 2.57
CA LEU A 114 10.09 -0.02 3.07
C LEU A 114 10.71 -1.34 2.61
N ALA A 115 11.14 -1.42 1.35
CA ALA A 115 11.82 -2.60 0.82
C ALA A 115 13.17 -2.87 1.52
N LEU A 116 13.91 -1.81 1.89
CA LEU A 116 15.13 -1.94 2.69
C LEU A 116 14.82 -2.48 4.09
N ALA A 117 13.78 -1.96 4.74
CA ALA A 117 13.36 -2.42 6.06
C ALA A 117 12.95 -3.90 6.04
N GLU A 118 12.22 -4.34 4.99
CA GLU A 118 11.91 -5.76 4.78
C GLU A 118 13.17 -6.62 4.57
N ALA A 119 14.16 -6.12 3.82
CA ALA A 119 15.41 -6.83 3.57
C ALA A 119 16.25 -7.02 4.85
N LEU A 120 16.24 -6.04 5.75
CA LEU A 120 16.92 -6.10 7.04
C LEU A 120 16.19 -7.03 8.03
N ALA A 121 14.86 -6.98 8.09
CA ALA A 121 14.07 -7.81 9.01
C ALA A 121 14.21 -9.32 8.73
N LYS A 122 14.36 -9.73 7.47
CA LYS A 122 14.53 -11.14 7.07
C LYS A 122 15.85 -11.77 7.53
N GLU A 123 16.82 -10.97 7.98
CA GLU A 123 18.12 -11.46 8.45
C GLU A 123 18.12 -11.80 9.94
N GLU A 124 17.23 -11.20 10.75
CA GLU A 124 17.09 -11.57 12.17
C GLU A 124 16.38 -12.93 12.37
N GLU A 125 15.71 -13.44 11.35
CA GLU A 125 14.98 -14.72 11.38
C GLU A 125 15.82 -15.94 10.91
N ALA A 126 17.07 -15.75 10.46
CA ALA A 126 17.95 -16.79 9.89
C ALA A 126 19.14 -17.11 10.79
#